data_AF-A0A419X5A8-F1
#
_entry.id   AF-A0A419X5A8-F1
#
_cell.length_a   1.000
_cell.length_b   1.000
_cell.length_c   1.000
_cell.angle_alpha   90.00
_cell.angle_beta   90.00
_cell.angle_gamma   90.00
#
_symmetry.space_group_name_H-M   'P 1'
#
loop_
_entity.id
_entity.type
_entity.pdbx_description
1 polymer ?
#
loop_
_entity_poly.entity_id
_entity_poly.type
_entity_poly.pdbx_seq_one_letter_code
_entity_poly.pdbx_strand_id
1 'polypeptide(L)'
;MPVTLLPTLDPVPEGALVLMIGPPASGKTTLLREVPAHEVVSLDRLRAAVSRPGDQTATADALLLQQQILTMRLRRGETTYVDNCSLTPSHREQLTWLARQFARPTVAVLVDAPFDQLVLRNYARPDHARVPEDFLRAAHRLGRDARQQLADEGFGEIRHHRTGN
;
A
#
# COMPACT_ATOMS: atom_id res chain seq x y z
N MET A 1 22.66 20.80 -5.30
CA MET A 1 21.31 20.22 -5.14
C MET A 1 21.33 19.41 -3.85
N PRO A 2 20.59 19.77 -2.80
CA PRO A 2 20.58 18.96 -1.59
C PRO A 2 19.98 17.59 -1.95
N VAL A 3 20.73 16.53 -1.68
CA VAL A 3 20.19 15.16 -1.70
C VAL A 3 19.14 15.13 -0.61
N THR A 4 17.87 15.29 -0.99
CA THR A 4 16.77 15.05 -0.07
C THR A 4 16.81 13.55 0.18
N LEU A 5 17.31 13.14 1.35
CA LEU A 5 17.23 11.76 1.80
C LEU A 5 15.75 11.36 1.68
N LEU A 6 15.46 10.47 0.73
CA LEU A 6 14.12 9.94 0.60
C LEU A 6 13.81 9.21 1.90
N PRO A 7 12.61 9.37 2.47
CA PRO A 7 12.26 8.63 3.68
C PRO A 7 12.40 7.14 3.40
N THR A 8 13.28 6.47 4.13
CA THR A 8 13.42 5.01 4.12
C THR A 8 12.54 4.45 5.23
N LEU A 9 11.82 3.37 4.95
CA LEU A 9 11.10 2.66 6.00
C LEU A 9 12.12 2.06 6.98
N ASP A 10 11.93 2.31 8.27
CA ASP A 10 12.70 1.62 9.30
C ASP A 10 12.56 0.09 9.13
N PRO A 11 13.54 -0.71 9.59
CA PRO A 11 13.43 -2.16 9.56
C PRO A 11 12.13 -2.64 10.20
N VAL A 12 11.52 -3.68 9.62
CA VAL A 12 10.31 -4.36 10.13
C VAL A 12 10.68 -5.73 10.69
N PRO A 13 9.83 -6.35 11.53
CA PRO A 13 10.05 -7.73 11.96
C PRO A 13 10.22 -8.68 10.77
N GLU A 14 11.12 -9.66 10.91
CA GLU A 14 11.35 -10.66 9.87
C GLU A 14 10.07 -11.47 9.57
N GLY A 15 9.77 -11.67 8.29
CA GLY A 15 8.57 -12.38 7.84
C GLY A 15 7.27 -11.60 8.03
N ALA A 16 7.35 -10.29 8.27
CA ALA A 16 6.17 -9.44 8.41
C ALA A 16 5.40 -9.26 7.10
N LEU A 17 4.07 -9.18 7.22
CA LEU A 17 3.21 -8.60 6.20
C LEU A 17 3.05 -7.10 6.48
N VAL A 18 3.64 -6.27 5.62
CA VAL A 18 3.60 -4.82 5.74
C VAL A 18 2.54 -4.27 4.79
N LEU A 19 1.52 -3.60 5.36
CA LEU A 19 0.42 -3.02 4.60
C LEU A 19 0.68 -1.54 4.38
N MET A 20 0.88 -1.14 3.13
CA MET A 20 0.87 0.27 2.77
C MET A 20 -0.58 0.75 2.70
N ILE A 21 -0.88 1.84 3.40
CA ILE A 21 -2.23 2.39 3.54
C ILE A 21 -2.18 3.87 3.18
N GLY A 22 -3.09 4.33 2.34
CA GLY A 22 -3.22 5.76 2.03
C GLY A 22 -3.67 6.02 0.61
N PRO A 23 -4.06 7.27 0.29
CA PRO A 23 -4.63 7.61 -1.01
C PRO A 23 -3.61 7.46 -2.14
N PRO A 24 -4.06 7.33 -3.41
CA PRO A 24 -3.19 7.52 -4.56
C PRO A 24 -2.40 8.82 -4.43
N ALA A 25 -1.18 8.86 -4.97
CA ALA A 25 -0.29 10.02 -4.90
C ALA A 25 0.24 10.41 -3.49
N SER A 26 -0.05 9.64 -2.44
CA SER A 26 0.48 9.89 -1.09
C SER A 26 1.97 9.58 -0.90
N GLY A 27 2.61 8.90 -1.86
CA GLY A 27 4.05 8.58 -1.78
C GLY A 27 4.38 7.17 -1.30
N LYS A 28 3.40 6.26 -1.17
CA LYS A 28 3.63 4.84 -0.82
C LYS A 28 4.75 4.19 -1.65
N THR A 29 4.64 4.22 -2.97
CA THR A 29 5.65 3.65 -3.89
C THR A 29 7.02 4.34 -3.76
N THR A 30 7.07 5.61 -3.33
CA THR A 30 8.33 6.31 -3.05
C THR A 30 9.01 5.74 -1.81
N LEU A 31 8.26 5.47 -0.74
CA LEU A 31 8.79 4.83 0.48
C LEU A 31 9.30 3.40 0.22
N LEU A 32 8.72 2.71 -0.77
CA LEU A 32 9.13 1.37 -1.17
C LEU A 32 10.28 1.34 -2.17
N ARG A 33 10.85 2.48 -2.56
CA ARG A 33 11.87 2.53 -3.62
C ARG A 33 13.13 1.73 -3.27
N GLU A 34 13.54 1.79 -2.02
CA GLU A 34 14.73 1.08 -1.51
C GLU A 34 14.41 -0.34 -1.02
N VAL A 35 13.13 -0.72 -0.99
CA VAL A 35 12.72 -2.08 -0.63
C VAL A 35 13.06 -3.01 -1.81
N PRO A 36 13.71 -4.17 -1.57
CA PRO A 36 13.99 -5.12 -2.63
C PRO A 36 12.74 -5.46 -3.43
N ALA A 37 12.81 -5.36 -4.76
CA ALA A 37 11.63 -5.45 -5.62
C ALA A 37 10.84 -6.77 -5.47
N HIS A 38 11.51 -7.84 -5.08
CA HIS A 38 10.91 -9.16 -4.86
C HIS A 38 10.10 -9.25 -3.55
N GLU A 39 10.30 -8.33 -2.61
CA GLU A 39 9.50 -8.21 -1.38
C GLU A 39 8.22 -7.39 -1.59
N VAL A 40 8.12 -6.63 -2.68
CA VAL A 40 6.98 -5.76 -2.96
C VAL A 40 5.96 -6.46 -3.86
N VAL A 41 4.77 -6.69 -3.31
CA VAL A 41 3.61 -7.19 -4.06
C VAL A 41 2.67 -6.02 -4.34
N SER A 42 2.68 -5.54 -5.58
CA SER A 42 1.90 -4.37 -6.02
C SER A 42 0.70 -4.78 -6.86
N LEU A 43 -0.51 -4.38 -6.47
CA LEU A 43 -1.71 -4.68 -7.23
C LEU A 43 -1.68 -4.04 -8.64
N ASP A 44 -1.04 -2.88 -8.79
CA ASP A 44 -0.88 -2.21 -10.09
C ASP A 44 0.01 -3.04 -11.04
N ARG A 45 1.11 -3.61 -10.52
CA ARG A 45 1.98 -4.51 -11.30
C ARG A 45 1.25 -5.80 -11.65
N LEU A 46 0.45 -6.34 -10.74
CA LEU A 46 -0.33 -7.55 -11.00
C LEU A 46 -1.41 -7.30 -12.06
N ARG A 47 -2.13 -6.16 -12.01
CA ARG A 47 -3.09 -5.77 -13.07
C ARG A 47 -2.41 -5.65 -14.42
N ALA A 48 -1.23 -5.03 -14.48
CA ALA A 48 -0.44 -4.93 -15.71
C ALA A 48 0.13 -6.27 -16.22
N ALA A 49 0.23 -7.30 -15.36
CA ALA A 49 0.66 -8.63 -15.76
C ALA A 49 -0.46 -9.44 -16.44
N VAL A 50 -1.72 -9.15 -16.10
CA VAL A 50 -2.89 -9.85 -16.65
C VAL A 50 -3.65 -9.05 -17.72
N SER A 51 -3.47 -7.72 -17.77
CA SER A 51 -4.07 -6.84 -18.78
C SER A 51 -3.17 -5.60 -19.03
N ARG A 52 -3.70 -4.60 -19.74
CA ARG A 52 -3.00 -3.33 -20.00
C ARG A 52 -2.85 -2.51 -18.71
N PRO A 53 -1.75 -1.76 -18.53
CA PRO A 53 -1.59 -0.87 -17.39
C PRO A 53 -2.78 0.08 -17.24
N GLY A 54 -3.33 0.17 -16.03
CA GLY A 54 -4.47 1.03 -15.72
C GLY A 54 -5.85 0.41 -15.99
N ASP A 55 -5.93 -0.76 -16.63
CA ASP A 55 -7.20 -1.47 -16.82
C ASP A 55 -7.76 -1.94 -15.47
N GLN A 56 -8.91 -1.39 -15.09
CA GLN A 56 -9.57 -1.70 -13.82
C GLN A 56 -10.45 -2.96 -13.92
N THR A 57 -10.79 -3.42 -15.12
CA THR A 57 -11.58 -4.64 -15.32
C THR A 57 -10.82 -5.90 -14.86
N ALA A 58 -9.49 -5.85 -14.88
CA ALA A 58 -8.60 -6.92 -14.43
C ALA A 58 -8.32 -6.94 -12.91
N THR A 59 -9.02 -6.11 -12.12
CA THR A 59 -8.80 -6.02 -10.67
C THR A 59 -9.07 -7.35 -9.95
N ALA A 60 -10.10 -8.07 -10.36
CA ALA A 60 -10.44 -9.37 -9.76
C ALA A 60 -9.31 -10.40 -9.96
N ASP A 61 -8.79 -10.51 -11.17
CA ASP A 61 -7.67 -11.41 -11.49
C ASP A 61 -6.40 -11.02 -10.74
N ALA A 62 -6.11 -9.72 -10.65
CA ALA A 62 -4.95 -9.22 -9.91
C ALA A 62 -5.05 -9.49 -8.40
N LEU A 63 -6.25 -9.38 -7.81
CA LEU A 63 -6.49 -9.74 -6.41
C LEU A 63 -6.33 -11.25 -6.17
N LEU A 64 -6.81 -12.08 -7.09
CA LEU A 64 -6.60 -13.53 -7.03
C LEU A 64 -5.11 -13.88 -7.05
N LEU A 65 -4.33 -13.28 -7.96
CA LEU A 65 -2.88 -13.45 -8.00
C LEU A 65 -2.20 -12.95 -6.72
N GLN A 66 -2.59 -11.78 -6.22
CA GLN A 66 -2.06 -11.22 -4.98
C GLN A 66 -2.25 -12.21 -3.83
N GLN A 67 -3.47 -12.73 -3.64
CA GLN A 67 -3.76 -13.67 -2.58
C GLN A 67 -2.88 -14.94 -2.66
N GLN A 68 -2.67 -15.49 -3.86
CA GLN A 68 -1.80 -16.66 -4.04
C GLN A 68 -0.33 -16.34 -3.70
N ILE A 69 0.18 -15.21 -4.17
CA ILE A 69 1.56 -14.78 -3.90
C ILE A 69 1.76 -14.55 -2.39
N LEU A 70 0.85 -13.81 -1.74
CA LEU A 70 0.93 -13.55 -0.31
C LEU A 70 0.90 -14.85 0.49
N THR A 71 -0.01 -15.77 0.17
CA THR A 71 -0.09 -17.09 0.81
C THR A 71 1.24 -17.85 0.71
N MET A 72 1.83 -17.88 -0.49
CA MET A 72 3.10 -18.55 -0.73
C MET A 72 4.28 -17.92 0.02
N ARG A 73 4.33 -16.59 0.12
CA ARG A 73 5.39 -15.84 0.82
C ARG A 73 5.25 -15.98 2.34
N LEU A 74 4.05 -15.83 2.88
CA LEU A 74 3.76 -15.95 4.31
C LEU A 74 4.06 -17.36 4.84
N ARG A 75 3.72 -18.40 4.06
CA ARG A 75 4.10 -19.78 4.39
C ARG A 75 5.61 -19.97 4.51
N ARG A 76 6.39 -19.26 3.68
CA ARG A 76 7.86 -19.31 3.69
C ARG A 76 8.50 -18.37 4.72
N GLY A 77 7.73 -17.43 5.27
CA GLY A 77 8.25 -16.43 6.19
C GLY A 77 9.00 -15.29 5.53
N GLU A 78 8.69 -15.04 4.27
CA GLU A 78 9.29 -13.95 3.51
C GLU A 78 8.62 -12.63 3.87
N THR A 79 9.41 -11.64 4.29
CA THR A 79 8.92 -10.27 4.50
C THR A 79 8.28 -9.76 3.22
N THR A 80 7.08 -9.17 3.33
CA THR A 80 6.29 -8.80 2.17
C THR A 80 5.60 -7.46 2.36
N TYR A 81 5.87 -6.52 1.48
CA TYR A 81 5.23 -5.21 1.42
C TYR A 81 4.10 -5.23 0.39
N VAL A 82 2.88 -4.94 0.84
CA VAL A 82 1.69 -4.85 -0.01
C VAL A 82 1.54 -3.41 -0.50
N ASP A 83 1.95 -3.13 -1.74
CA ASP A 83 1.80 -1.81 -2.38
C ASP A 83 0.42 -1.66 -3.00
N ASN A 84 -0.56 -1.48 -2.12
CA ASN A 84 -1.96 -1.20 -2.43
C ASN A 84 -2.37 0.12 -1.74
N CYS A 85 -3.56 0.64 -2.01
CA CYS A 85 -4.09 1.76 -1.21
C CYS A 85 -4.64 1.31 0.16
N SER A 86 -5.11 0.06 0.28
CA SER A 86 -5.61 -0.57 1.52
C SER A 86 -6.53 0.32 2.38
N LEU A 87 -7.43 1.06 1.72
CA LEU A 87 -8.23 2.13 2.33
C LEU A 87 -9.45 1.63 3.11
N THR A 88 -9.98 0.45 2.77
CA THR A 88 -11.17 -0.08 3.44
C THR A 88 -10.78 -1.01 4.60
N PRO A 89 -11.48 -0.93 5.76
CA PRO A 89 -11.23 -1.83 6.88
C PRO A 89 -11.33 -3.31 6.49
N SER A 90 -12.33 -3.67 5.68
CA SER A 90 -12.54 -5.05 5.22
C SER A 90 -11.34 -5.63 4.45
N HIS A 91 -10.67 -4.80 3.63
CA HIS A 91 -9.49 -5.24 2.89
C HIS A 91 -8.28 -5.41 3.84
N ARG A 92 -8.13 -4.53 4.82
CA ARG A 92 -7.09 -4.66 5.85
C ARG A 92 -7.31 -5.88 6.74
N GLU A 93 -8.57 -6.16 7.10
CA GLU A 93 -8.97 -7.34 7.84
C GLU A 93 -8.63 -8.64 7.07
N GLN A 94 -8.93 -8.71 5.78
CA GLN A 94 -8.58 -9.88 4.96
C GLN A 94 -7.07 -10.16 4.94
N LEU A 95 -6.25 -9.12 4.80
CA LEU A 95 -4.79 -9.25 4.76
C LEU A 95 -4.21 -9.60 6.15
N THR A 96 -4.70 -8.97 7.21
CA THR A 96 -4.28 -9.28 8.59
C THR A 96 -4.71 -10.69 8.99
N TRP A 97 -5.93 -11.11 8.61
CA TRP A 97 -6.39 -12.48 8.78
C TRP A 97 -5.47 -13.48 8.09
N LEU A 98 -5.08 -13.21 6.83
CA LEU A 98 -4.16 -14.07 6.08
C LEU A 98 -2.80 -14.22 6.78
N ALA A 99 -2.21 -13.11 7.26
CA ALA A 99 -0.96 -13.16 8.03
C ALA A 99 -1.10 -13.98 9.33
N ARG A 100 -2.23 -13.83 10.03
CA ARG A 100 -2.53 -14.61 11.25
C ARG A 100 -2.60 -16.11 10.98
N GLN A 101 -3.14 -16.55 9.82
CA GLN A 101 -3.17 -17.98 9.46
C GLN A 101 -1.76 -18.61 9.39
N PHE A 102 -0.74 -17.81 9.12
CA PHE A 102 0.66 -18.26 9.05
C PHE A 102 1.50 -17.79 10.24
N ALA A 103 0.87 -17.31 11.32
CA ALA A 103 1.53 -16.77 12.51
C ALA A 103 2.59 -15.70 12.20
N ARG A 104 2.30 -14.83 11.22
CA ARG A 104 3.21 -13.76 10.79
C ARG A 104 2.85 -12.41 11.42
N PRO A 105 3.86 -11.59 11.78
CA PRO A 105 3.61 -10.23 12.27
C PRO A 105 3.00 -9.37 11.16
N THR A 106 2.24 -8.35 11.58
CA THR A 106 1.61 -7.39 10.67
C THR A 106 2.01 -5.97 11.05
N VAL A 107 2.38 -5.18 10.04
CA VAL A 107 2.76 -3.78 10.21
C VAL A 107 1.87 -2.93 9.30
N ALA A 108 1.15 -1.95 9.87
CA ALA A 108 0.43 -0.94 9.11
C ALA A 108 1.32 0.27 8.86
N VAL A 109 1.50 0.67 7.61
CA VAL A 109 2.22 1.90 7.25
C VAL A 109 1.23 2.86 6.60
N LEU A 110 0.68 3.77 7.40
CA LEU A 110 -0.19 4.84 6.92
C LEU A 110 0.64 5.97 6.31
N VAL A 111 0.38 6.27 5.05
CA VAL A 111 1.06 7.31 4.28
C VAL A 111 0.06 8.37 3.85
N ASP A 112 0.14 9.55 4.46
CA ASP A 112 -0.74 10.68 4.18
C ASP A 112 0.01 11.89 3.58
N ALA A 113 -0.75 12.81 2.99
CA ALA A 113 -0.27 14.08 2.45
C ALA A 113 -1.44 15.08 2.41
N PRO A 114 -1.17 16.40 2.43
CA PRO A 114 -2.18 17.41 2.13
C PRO A 114 -2.89 17.16 0.78
N PHE A 115 -4.20 17.40 0.72
CA PHE A 115 -5.01 17.06 -0.46
C PHE A 115 -4.57 17.79 -1.74
N ASP A 116 -4.21 19.06 -1.64
CA ASP A 116 -3.63 19.86 -2.72
C ASP A 116 -2.37 19.22 -3.31
N GLN A 117 -1.51 18.64 -2.46
CA GLN A 117 -0.34 17.93 -2.93
C GLN A 117 -0.68 16.60 -3.59
N LEU A 118 -1.69 15.88 -3.08
CA LEU A 118 -2.18 14.67 -3.75
C LEU A 118 -2.67 15.00 -5.16
N VAL A 119 -3.42 16.10 -5.31
CA VAL A 119 -3.93 16.58 -6.59
C VAL A 119 -2.76 16.92 -7.53
N LEU A 120 -1.81 17.75 -7.09
CA LEU A 120 -0.62 18.12 -7.88
C LEU A 120 0.17 16.89 -8.34
N ARG A 121 0.44 15.95 -7.42
CA ARG A 121 1.16 14.71 -7.71
C ARG A 121 0.37 13.78 -8.61
N ASN A 122 -0.95 13.72 -8.48
CA ASN A 122 -1.81 12.92 -9.34
C ASN A 122 -1.81 13.47 -10.77
N TYR A 123 -1.86 14.80 -10.94
CA TYR A 123 -1.76 15.42 -12.27
C TYR A 123 -0.42 15.15 -12.96
N ALA A 124 0.68 15.08 -12.20
CA ALA A 124 2.01 14.80 -12.72
C ALA A 124 2.25 13.31 -13.09
N ARG A 125 1.31 12.41 -12.80
CA ARG A 125 1.44 10.98 -13.13
C ARG A 125 1.13 10.70 -14.60
N PRO A 126 1.71 9.64 -15.18
CA PRO A 126 1.28 9.11 -16.48
C PRO A 126 -0.22 8.82 -16.49
N ASP A 127 -0.88 9.01 -17.64
CA ASP A 127 -2.34 8.91 -17.82
C ASP A 127 -2.94 7.64 -17.21
N HIS A 128 -2.30 6.50 -17.43
CA HIS A 128 -2.74 5.19 -16.92
C HIS A 128 -2.66 5.04 -15.39
N ALA A 129 -1.94 5.93 -14.70
CA ALA A 129 -1.75 5.96 -13.26
C ALA A 129 -2.47 7.14 -12.57
N ARG A 130 -3.10 8.02 -13.36
CA ARG A 130 -3.95 9.10 -12.85
C ARG A 130 -5.30 8.54 -12.41
N VAL A 131 -5.82 9.05 -11.30
CA VAL A 131 -7.19 8.74 -10.85
C VAL A 131 -8.09 9.96 -10.96
N PRO A 132 -9.41 9.79 -11.13
CA PRO A 132 -10.36 10.91 -11.06
C PRO A 132 -10.26 11.65 -9.72
N GLU A 133 -10.45 12.96 -9.72
CA GLU A 133 -10.34 13.76 -8.50
C GLU A 133 -11.36 13.37 -7.43
N ASP A 134 -12.60 13.02 -7.81
CA ASP A 134 -13.62 12.56 -6.87
C ASP A 134 -13.20 11.28 -6.14
N PHE A 135 -12.56 10.36 -6.87
CA PHE A 135 -11.96 9.17 -6.26
C PHE A 135 -10.81 9.55 -5.33
N LEU A 136 -9.94 10.48 -5.75
CA LEU A 136 -8.83 10.96 -4.92
C LEU A 136 -9.33 11.61 -3.62
N ARG A 137 -10.41 12.39 -3.69
CA ARG A 137 -11.07 13.05 -2.56
C ARG A 137 -11.73 12.05 -1.62
N ALA A 138 -12.37 11.02 -2.15
CA ALA A 138 -12.89 9.90 -1.37
C ALA A 138 -11.75 9.12 -0.69
N ALA A 139 -10.69 8.80 -1.42
CA ALA A 139 -9.52 8.11 -0.90
C ALA A 139 -8.79 8.90 0.19
N HIS A 140 -8.67 10.22 0.05
CA HIS A 140 -8.09 11.09 1.07
C HIS A 140 -8.94 11.09 2.36
N ARG A 141 -10.28 11.10 2.25
CA ARG A 141 -11.17 10.96 3.40
C ARG A 141 -10.97 9.61 4.10
N LEU A 142 -11.04 8.51 3.34
CA LEU A 142 -10.82 7.16 3.87
C LEU A 142 -9.44 6.99 4.53
N GLY A 143 -8.39 7.60 3.97
CA GLY A 143 -7.06 7.58 4.57
C GLY A 143 -6.99 8.31 5.93
N ARG A 144 -7.72 9.42 6.08
CA ARG A 144 -7.85 10.10 7.39
C ARG A 144 -8.62 9.26 8.39
N ASP A 145 -9.69 8.61 7.95
CA ASP A 145 -10.51 7.75 8.82
C ASP A 145 -9.71 6.52 9.27
N ALA A 146 -8.90 5.94 8.37
CA ALA A 146 -8.02 4.82 8.70
C ALA A 146 -7.07 5.16 9.87
N ARG A 147 -6.59 6.40 9.97
CA ARG A 147 -5.73 6.84 11.09
C ARG A 147 -6.36 6.60 12.47
N GLN A 148 -7.69 6.70 12.56
CA GLN A 148 -8.43 6.49 13.79
C GLN A 148 -8.75 5.01 14.00
N GLN A 149 -9.00 4.28 12.92
CA GLN A 149 -9.46 2.89 12.95
C GLN A 149 -8.33 1.88 13.21
N LEU A 150 -7.10 2.15 12.75
CA LEU A 150 -6.02 1.17 12.74
C LEU A 150 -5.65 0.62 14.13
N ALA A 151 -5.85 1.41 15.20
CA ALA A 151 -5.60 0.99 16.56
C ALA A 151 -6.46 -0.23 16.98
N ASP A 152 -7.66 -0.35 16.41
CA ASP A 152 -8.64 -1.39 16.74
C ASP A 152 -8.58 -2.60 15.80
N GLU A 153 -7.71 -2.56 14.77
CA GLU A 153 -7.64 -3.61 13.73
C GLU A 153 -6.65 -4.75 14.05
N GLY A 154 -5.93 -4.62 15.17
CA GLY A 154 -5.04 -5.66 15.68
C GLY A 154 -3.77 -5.86 14.84
N PHE A 155 -3.22 -4.77 14.32
CA PHE A 155 -1.84 -4.71 13.81
C PHE A 155 -0.84 -4.84 14.96
N GLY A 156 0.27 -5.53 14.73
CA GLY A 156 1.35 -5.63 15.73
C GLY A 156 2.14 -4.33 15.86
N GLU A 157 2.22 -3.56 14.78
CA GLU A 157 2.88 -2.27 14.74
C GLU A 157 2.15 -1.33 13.76
N ILE A 158 2.04 -0.04 14.10
CA ILE A 158 1.42 0.99 13.27
C ILE A 158 2.41 2.15 13.10
N ARG A 159 2.73 2.50 11.86
CA ARG A 159 3.66 3.58 11.49
C ARG A 159 2.95 4.63 10.65
N HIS A 160 3.18 5.89 10.95
CA HIS A 160 2.58 7.02 10.23
C HIS A 160 3.68 7.83 9.51
N HIS A 161 3.51 8.03 8.20
CA HIS A 161 4.40 8.83 7.37
C HIS A 161 3.61 9.94 6.67
N ARG A 162 3.97 11.18 6.94
CA ARG A 162 3.40 12.34 6.24
C ARG A 162 4.38 12.82 5.18
N THR A 163 3.89 13.01 3.95
CA THR A 163 4.74 13.46 2.83
C THR A 163 4.40 14.89 2.42
N GLY A 164 5.46 15.66 2.14
CA GLY A 164 5.40 17.05 1.68
C GLY A 164 4.93 18.03 2.75
N ASN A 165 5.83 18.37 3.66
CA ASN A 165 5.72 19.58 4.47
C ASN A 165 6.16 20.80 3.66
#